data_AF-A0A836H9L2-F1
#
_entry.id   AF-A0A836H9L2-F1
#
_cell.length_a   1.000
_cell.length_b   1.000
_cell.length_c   1.000
_cell.angle_alpha   90.00
_cell.angle_beta   90.00
_cell.angle_gamma   90.00
#
_symmetry.space_group_name_H-M   'P 1'
#
loop_
_entity.id
_entity.type
_entity.pdbx_description
1 polymer ?
#
loop_
_entity_poly.entity_id
_entity_poly.type
_entity_poly.pdbx_seq_one_letter_code
_entity_poly.pdbx_strand_id
1 'polypeptide(L)'
;MAFSYDHLASGRQLTAEELEKQIERLTAPRHVVELRDPFDVCPTKRIPAEAITKMTSRLYTQSVQHRQERLAAAEEAAYGAHTRGSALCAAPLTPEDREQSVKRLYRDSVERRQANMEQLRRQYQYHRPANKTVPLNTFVQHMYYDRLEAKKKTEKRLYETYLAPTEIHTGTISREQADEASNRLCTTRTGS
;
A
#
# COMPACT_ATOMS: atom_id res chain seq x y z
N MET A 1 38.24 55.39 48.73
CA MET A 1 37.19 54.77 47.90
C MET A 1 37.27 53.27 48.07
N ALA A 2 36.28 52.66 48.72
CA ALA A 2 36.18 51.21 48.86
C ALA A 2 34.78 50.81 48.41
N PHE A 3 34.68 50.11 47.28
CA PHE A 3 33.43 49.54 46.80
C PHE A 3 33.25 48.18 47.48
N SER A 4 32.20 48.05 48.29
CA SER A 4 31.79 46.80 48.92
C SER A 4 31.19 45.85 47.87
N TYR A 5 31.71 44.63 47.81
CA TYR A 5 31.34 43.59 46.84
C TYR A 5 30.19 42.68 47.34
N ASP A 6 29.23 43.20 48.10
CA ASP A 6 28.21 42.36 48.76
C ASP A 6 26.98 42.01 47.90
N HIS A 7 27.00 42.29 46.59
CA HIS A 7 25.85 42.07 45.71
C HIS A 7 26.01 41.00 44.62
N LEU A 8 27.10 40.23 44.64
CA LEU A 8 27.29 39.14 43.68
C LEU A 8 27.06 37.78 44.35
N ALA A 9 25.80 37.34 44.35
CA ALA A 9 25.32 35.95 44.34
C ALA A 9 24.17 35.68 45.32
N SER A 10 23.00 36.28 45.08
CA SER A 10 21.75 35.62 45.49
C SER A 10 21.42 34.52 44.48
N GLY A 11 22.25 33.48 44.41
CA GLY A 11 21.93 32.26 43.68
C GLY A 11 20.72 31.61 44.34
N ARG A 12 19.70 31.24 43.57
CA ARG A 12 18.56 30.47 44.08
C ARG A 12 19.12 29.21 44.75
N GLN A 13 18.89 29.06 46.05
CA GLN A 13 19.20 27.80 46.73
C GLN A 13 18.26 26.74 46.14
N LEU A 14 18.83 25.69 45.53
CA LEU A 14 18.03 24.57 45.05
C LEU A 14 17.22 24.01 46.22
N THR A 15 15.93 23.79 45.99
CA THR A 15 15.11 23.11 46.97
C THR A 15 15.55 21.64 47.07
N ALA A 16 15.31 20.99 48.21
CA ALA A 16 15.71 19.59 48.40
C ALA A 16 15.15 18.67 47.28
N GLU A 17 13.92 18.92 46.86
CA GLU A 17 13.26 18.20 45.75
C GLU A 17 13.94 18.42 44.39
N GLU A 18 14.46 19.62 44.13
CA GLU A 18 15.19 19.91 42.90
C GLU A 18 16.57 19.22 42.90
N LEU A 19 17.20 19.15 44.07
CA LEU A 19 18.49 18.48 44.28
C LEU A 19 18.34 16.96 44.09
N GLU A 20 17.27 16.37 44.64
CA GLU A 20 16.93 14.96 44.43
C GLU A 20 16.66 14.64 42.94
N LYS A 21 15.87 15.47 42.25
CA LYS A 21 15.66 15.32 40.79
C LYS A 21 16.95 15.43 39.99
N GLN A 22 17.89 16.25 40.44
CA GLN A 22 19.19 16.38 39.79
C GLN A 22 20.08 15.16 40.06
N ILE A 23 20.06 14.63 41.29
CA ILE A 23 20.74 13.39 41.64
C ILE A 23 20.18 12.25 40.79
N GLU A 24 18.86 12.07 40.74
CA GLU A 24 18.20 11.03 39.94
C GLU A 24 18.61 11.09 38.46
N ARG A 25 18.67 12.29 37.87
CA ARG A 25 19.12 12.45 36.47
C ARG A 25 20.57 12.05 36.27
N LEU A 26 21.43 12.30 37.25
CA LEU A 26 22.87 12.02 37.15
C LEU A 26 23.22 10.59 37.50
N THR A 27 22.45 9.95 38.39
CA THR A 27 22.67 8.58 38.86
C THR A 27 21.85 7.55 38.11
N ALA A 28 20.83 7.96 37.34
CA ALA A 28 20.04 7.05 36.52
C ALA A 28 20.93 6.26 35.54
N PRO A 29 20.76 4.93 35.46
CA PRO A 29 21.48 4.11 34.50
C PRO A 29 21.13 4.57 33.08
N ARG A 30 22.14 4.70 32.22
CA ARG A 30 21.93 5.06 30.81
C ARG A 30 21.01 4.03 30.17
N HIS A 31 19.95 4.51 29.52
CA HIS A 31 19.04 3.65 28.79
C HIS A 31 19.80 2.93 27.67
N VAL A 32 19.68 1.60 27.62
CA VAL A 32 20.27 0.80 26.55
C VAL A 32 19.50 1.10 25.28
N VAL A 33 20.14 1.77 24.33
CA VAL A 33 19.54 2.04 23.02
C VAL A 33 19.70 0.79 22.16
N GLU A 34 18.58 0.16 21.78
CA GLU A 34 18.58 -0.89 20.77
C GLU A 34 19.00 -0.27 19.42
N LEU A 35 20.22 -0.55 18.99
CA LEU A 35 20.75 -0.09 17.71
C LEU A 35 20.10 -0.90 16.60
N ARG A 36 19.01 -0.38 16.02
CA ARG A 36 18.38 -0.99 14.83
C ARG A 36 19.18 -0.64 13.59
N ASP A 37 19.54 -1.66 12.83
CA ASP A 37 20.19 -1.53 11.54
C ASP A 37 19.25 -0.74 10.59
N PRO A 38 19.70 0.36 9.95
CA PRO A 38 18.85 1.18 9.08
C PRO A 38 18.35 0.46 7.82
N PHE A 39 18.87 -0.74 7.54
CA PHE A 39 18.42 -1.57 6.44
C PHE A 39 17.68 -2.80 6.99
N ASP A 40 16.39 -2.90 6.67
CA ASP A 40 15.67 -4.16 6.85
C ASP A 40 16.32 -5.20 5.94
N VAL A 41 17.07 -6.14 6.54
CA VAL A 41 17.61 -7.32 5.83
C VAL A 41 16.43 -7.93 5.10
N CYS A 42 16.44 -7.82 3.76
CA CYS A 42 15.30 -8.17 2.92
C CYS A 42 14.80 -9.56 3.34
N PRO A 43 13.52 -9.70 3.73
CA PRO A 43 13.03 -10.98 4.22
C PRO A 43 13.27 -12.02 3.14
N THR A 44 14.01 -13.07 3.49
CA THR A 44 14.29 -14.17 2.59
C THR A 44 12.96 -14.77 2.19
N LYS A 45 12.51 -14.48 0.96
CA LYS A 45 11.23 -14.96 0.44
C LYS A 45 11.31 -16.48 0.38
N ARG A 46 10.67 -17.16 1.32
CA ARG A 46 10.58 -18.62 1.31
C ARG A 46 9.70 -19.03 0.14
N ILE A 47 10.32 -19.61 -0.88
CA ILE A 47 9.61 -20.15 -2.03
C ILE A 47 8.88 -21.41 -1.56
N PRO A 48 7.56 -21.54 -1.78
CA PRO A 48 6.84 -22.75 -1.40
C PRO A 48 7.32 -23.93 -2.24
N ALA A 49 7.32 -25.14 -1.66
CA ALA A 49 7.81 -26.35 -2.32
C ALA A 49 7.14 -26.58 -3.69
N GLU A 50 5.84 -26.27 -3.81
CA GLU A 50 5.09 -26.36 -5.06
C GLU A 50 5.59 -25.41 -6.16
N ALA A 51 6.09 -24.23 -5.80
CA ALA A 51 6.65 -23.30 -6.77
C ALA A 51 8.02 -23.79 -7.26
N ILE A 52 8.81 -24.41 -6.36
CA ILE A 52 10.08 -25.04 -6.72
C ILE A 52 9.84 -26.19 -7.70
N THR A 53 8.87 -27.07 -7.43
CA THR A 53 8.56 -28.21 -8.33
C THR A 53 8.03 -27.77 -9.69
N LYS A 54 7.22 -26.71 -9.74
CA LYS A 54 6.77 -26.11 -11.01
C LYS A 54 7.93 -25.48 -11.79
N MET A 55 8.86 -24.83 -11.10
CA MET A 55 10.06 -24.28 -11.75
C MET A 55 10.98 -25.38 -12.27
N THR A 56 11.23 -26.43 -11.49
CA THR A 56 12.09 -27.54 -11.92
C THR A 56 11.46 -28.31 -13.08
N SER A 57 10.14 -28.52 -13.10
CA SER A 57 9.49 -29.17 -14.24
C SER A 57 9.61 -28.34 -15.51
N ARG A 58 9.33 -27.04 -15.44
CA ARG A 58 9.44 -26.14 -16.60
C ARG A 58 10.87 -25.99 -17.09
N LEU A 59 11.83 -25.81 -16.20
CA LEU A 59 13.21 -25.49 -16.60
C LEU A 59 14.02 -26.72 -16.95
N TYR A 60 13.85 -27.81 -16.19
CA TYR A 60 14.66 -29.01 -16.34
C TYR A 60 13.94 -30.10 -17.11
N THR A 61 12.74 -30.53 -16.68
CA THR A 61 12.10 -31.69 -17.33
C THR A 61 11.67 -31.39 -18.76
N GLN A 62 11.08 -30.21 -19.02
CA GLN A 62 10.68 -29.82 -20.38
C GLN A 62 11.90 -29.57 -21.29
N SER A 63 12.99 -29.03 -20.75
CA SER A 63 14.19 -28.79 -21.58
C SER A 63 14.88 -30.09 -21.98
N VAL A 64 14.91 -31.08 -21.08
CA VAL A 64 15.40 -32.43 -21.39
C VAL A 64 14.50 -33.11 -22.41
N GLN A 65 13.18 -33.03 -22.26
CA GLN A 65 12.21 -33.56 -23.23
C GLN A 65 12.40 -32.93 -24.61
N HIS A 66 12.43 -31.61 -24.71
CA HIS A 66 12.67 -30.94 -26.00
C HIS A 66 14.03 -31.27 -26.60
N ARG A 67 15.06 -31.46 -25.77
CA ARG A 67 16.36 -31.91 -26.27
C ARG A 67 16.27 -33.33 -26.85
N GLN A 68 15.58 -34.23 -26.17
CA GLN A 68 15.37 -35.61 -26.64
C GLN A 68 14.55 -35.63 -27.93
N GLU A 69 13.46 -34.86 -28.01
CA GLU A 69 12.65 -34.72 -29.23
C GLU A 69 13.47 -34.20 -30.40
N ARG A 70 14.32 -33.19 -30.17
CA ARG A 70 15.20 -32.65 -31.21
C ARG A 70 16.26 -33.65 -31.67
N LEU A 71 16.81 -34.45 -30.74
CA LEU A 71 17.76 -35.50 -31.09
C LEU A 71 17.07 -36.62 -31.87
N ALA A 72 15.90 -37.07 -31.42
CA ALA A 72 15.10 -38.06 -32.14
C ALA A 72 14.72 -37.57 -33.55
N ALA A 73 14.26 -36.33 -33.71
CA ALA A 73 13.97 -35.75 -35.01
C ALA A 73 15.22 -35.62 -35.91
N ALA A 74 16.38 -35.33 -35.33
CA ALA A 74 17.65 -35.28 -36.06
C ALA A 74 18.12 -36.66 -36.48
N GLU A 75 17.95 -37.67 -35.62
CA GLU A 75 18.23 -39.08 -35.91
C GLU A 75 17.28 -39.62 -36.99
N GLU A 76 15.98 -39.30 -36.91
CA GLU A 76 15.01 -39.60 -37.95
C GLU A 76 15.35 -38.92 -39.28
N ALA A 77 15.80 -37.67 -39.26
CA ALA A 77 16.23 -36.97 -40.46
C ALA A 77 17.52 -37.55 -41.05
N ALA A 78 18.48 -37.96 -40.21
CA ALA A 78 19.76 -38.52 -40.64
C ALA A 78 19.62 -39.96 -41.13
N TYR A 79 18.95 -40.83 -40.35
CA TYR A 79 18.86 -42.26 -40.59
C TYR A 79 17.55 -42.69 -41.26
N GLY A 80 16.44 -41.97 -41.05
CA GLY A 80 15.19 -42.18 -41.79
C GLY A 80 15.30 -41.78 -43.27
N ALA A 81 16.33 -41.03 -43.65
CA ALA A 81 16.69 -40.81 -45.05
C ALA A 81 17.28 -42.07 -45.72
N HIS A 82 17.74 -43.07 -44.96
CA HIS A 82 18.32 -44.30 -45.53
C HIS A 82 17.27 -45.35 -45.93
N THR A 83 16.05 -45.32 -45.37
CA THR A 83 14.93 -46.17 -45.87
C THR A 83 14.26 -45.57 -47.11
N ARG A 84 14.45 -44.26 -47.35
CA ARG A 84 14.13 -43.59 -48.61
C ARG A 84 15.44 -43.30 -49.37
N GLY A 85 16.07 -44.34 -49.90
CA GLY A 85 17.29 -44.27 -50.73
C GLY A 85 17.20 -43.41 -52.02
N SER A 86 16.25 -42.48 -52.11
CA SER A 86 16.04 -41.53 -53.21
C SER A 86 15.98 -40.06 -52.76
N ALA A 87 15.94 -39.73 -51.46
CA ALA A 87 15.69 -38.34 -51.02
C ALA A 87 16.96 -37.47 -50.88
N LEU A 88 18.14 -38.07 -50.78
CA LEU A 88 19.42 -37.34 -50.81
C LEU A 88 19.87 -36.98 -52.23
N CYS A 89 19.23 -37.57 -53.26
CA CYS A 89 19.13 -36.97 -54.59
C CYS A 89 17.89 -36.07 -54.62
N ALA A 90 17.81 -35.09 -53.71
CA ALA A 90 16.81 -34.06 -53.80
C ALA A 90 17.02 -33.35 -55.14
N ALA A 91 16.12 -33.58 -56.09
CA ALA A 91 16.11 -32.85 -57.34
C ALA A 91 16.26 -31.35 -57.03
N PRO A 92 17.10 -30.60 -57.76
CA PRO A 92 17.27 -29.18 -57.49
C PRO A 92 15.91 -28.52 -57.47
N LEU A 93 15.58 -27.86 -56.36
CA LEU A 93 14.29 -27.17 -56.18
C LEU A 93 13.98 -26.38 -57.46
N THR A 94 12.81 -26.63 -58.04
CA THR A 94 12.40 -25.93 -59.27
C THR A 94 12.34 -24.43 -58.98
N PRO A 95 12.57 -23.56 -59.98
CA PRO A 95 12.47 -22.12 -59.78
C PRO A 95 11.11 -21.70 -59.21
N GLU A 96 10.03 -22.40 -59.59
CA GLU A 96 8.69 -22.18 -59.06
C GLU A 96 8.58 -22.53 -57.57
N ASP A 97 9.15 -23.66 -57.13
CA ASP A 97 9.18 -24.04 -55.71
C ASP A 97 10.01 -23.06 -54.87
N ARG A 98 11.09 -22.51 -55.44
CA ARG A 98 11.89 -21.47 -54.78
C ARG A 98 11.09 -20.18 -54.62
N GLU A 99 10.39 -19.75 -55.67
CA GLU A 99 9.53 -18.57 -55.55
C GLU A 99 8.38 -18.78 -54.58
N GLN A 100 7.75 -19.95 -54.60
CA GLN A 100 6.66 -20.27 -53.68
C GLN A 100 7.14 -20.34 -52.24
N SER A 101 8.31 -20.95 -51.98
CA SER A 101 8.90 -20.99 -50.63
C SER A 101 9.26 -19.59 -50.13
N VAL A 102 9.88 -18.75 -50.97
CA VAL A 102 10.16 -17.35 -50.61
C VAL A 102 8.87 -16.57 -50.37
N LYS A 103 7.86 -16.73 -51.23
CA LYS A 103 6.54 -16.09 -51.06
C LYS A 103 5.87 -16.52 -49.75
N ARG A 104 5.89 -17.81 -49.41
CA ARG A 104 5.33 -18.34 -48.15
C ARG A 104 6.11 -17.80 -46.96
N LEU A 105 7.43 -17.96 -46.92
CA LEU A 105 8.26 -17.49 -45.80
C LEU A 105 8.13 -15.98 -45.58
N TYR A 106 8.13 -15.20 -46.67
CA TYR A 106 7.99 -13.76 -46.59
C TYR A 106 6.59 -13.34 -46.13
N ARG A 107 5.53 -13.83 -46.78
CA ARG A 107 4.14 -13.49 -46.41
C ARG A 107 3.82 -13.92 -44.98
N ASP A 108 4.13 -15.16 -44.62
CA ASP A 108 3.87 -15.70 -43.29
C ASP A 108 4.63 -14.90 -42.22
N SER A 109 5.87 -14.47 -42.50
CA SER A 109 6.65 -13.66 -41.56
C SER A 109 6.08 -12.25 -41.38
N VAL A 110 5.59 -11.64 -42.47
CA VAL A 110 4.96 -10.32 -42.44
C VAL A 110 3.63 -10.38 -41.69
N GLU A 111 2.79 -11.39 -41.98
CA GLU A 111 1.51 -11.59 -41.30
C GLU A 111 1.70 -11.85 -39.80
N ARG A 112 2.66 -12.71 -39.42
CA ARG A 112 3.00 -12.94 -38.01
C ARG A 112 3.48 -11.67 -37.32
N ARG A 113 4.30 -10.85 -37.99
CA ARG A 113 4.78 -9.58 -37.44
C ARG A 113 3.61 -8.61 -37.23
N GLN A 114 2.71 -8.50 -38.20
CA GLN A 114 1.53 -7.63 -38.09
C GLN A 114 0.61 -8.08 -36.94
N ALA A 115 0.31 -9.38 -36.86
CA ALA A 115 -0.49 -9.94 -35.78
C ALA A 115 0.14 -9.68 -34.39
N ASN A 116 1.46 -9.88 -34.25
CA ASN A 116 2.16 -9.56 -33.00
C ASN A 116 2.10 -8.07 -32.67
N MET A 117 2.32 -7.20 -33.65
CA MET A 117 2.23 -5.75 -33.45
C MET A 117 0.83 -5.31 -33.01
N GLU A 118 -0.22 -5.91 -33.56
CA GLU A 118 -1.61 -5.64 -33.14
C GLU A 118 -1.89 -6.13 -31.73
N GLN A 119 -1.40 -7.33 -31.36
CA GLN A 119 -1.53 -7.84 -30.00
C GLN A 119 -0.82 -6.93 -28.99
N LEU A 120 0.40 -6.51 -29.30
CA LEU A 120 1.15 -5.55 -28.47
C LEU A 120 0.42 -4.22 -28.36
N ARG A 121 -0.13 -3.70 -29.48
CA ARG A 121 -0.96 -2.50 -29.44
C ARG A 121 -2.14 -2.70 -28.51
N ARG A 122 -2.91 -3.79 -28.62
CA ARG A 122 -4.06 -4.04 -27.73
C ARG A 122 -3.66 -4.14 -26.25
N GLN A 123 -2.53 -4.78 -25.95
CA GLN A 123 -2.06 -4.96 -24.57
C GLN A 123 -1.52 -3.67 -23.95
N TYR A 124 -0.76 -2.89 -24.72
CA TYR A 124 -0.02 -1.73 -24.21
C TYR A 124 -0.61 -0.38 -24.62
N GLN A 125 -1.69 -0.37 -25.39
CA GLN A 125 -2.43 0.86 -25.67
C GLN A 125 -3.05 1.34 -24.36
N TYR A 126 -2.57 2.49 -23.91
CA TYR A 126 -3.10 3.16 -22.73
C TYR A 126 -4.56 3.53 -22.98
N HIS A 127 -5.47 2.79 -22.36
CA HIS A 127 -6.88 3.14 -22.33
C HIS A 127 -7.05 4.17 -21.23
N ARG A 128 -7.07 5.47 -21.62
CA ARG A 128 -7.41 6.53 -20.68
C ARG A 128 -8.80 6.21 -20.11
N PRO A 129 -8.96 5.98 -18.80
CA PRO A 129 -10.28 5.82 -18.24
C PRO A 129 -11.04 7.11 -18.58
N ALA A 130 -12.19 6.97 -19.24
CA ALA A 130 -13.04 8.10 -19.61
C ALA A 130 -13.15 9.02 -18.38
N ASN A 131 -12.76 10.28 -18.55
CA ASN A 131 -12.65 11.23 -17.45
C ASN A 131 -13.97 11.17 -16.65
N LYS A 132 -13.89 10.76 -15.38
CA LYS A 132 -15.03 10.78 -14.47
C LYS A 132 -15.33 12.25 -14.18
N THR A 133 -16.02 12.88 -15.11
CA THR A 133 -16.45 14.27 -14.97
C THR A 133 -17.48 14.28 -13.86
N VAL A 134 -17.09 14.79 -12.70
CA VAL A 134 -17.99 14.91 -11.55
C VAL A 134 -19.09 15.90 -11.96
N PRO A 135 -20.38 15.53 -11.90
CA PRO A 135 -21.45 16.43 -12.29
C PRO A 135 -21.46 17.65 -11.36
N LEU A 136 -21.67 18.83 -11.93
CA LEU A 136 -21.59 20.11 -11.22
C LEU A 136 -22.40 20.13 -9.92
N ASN A 137 -23.58 19.50 -9.92
CA ASN A 137 -24.44 19.42 -8.75
C ASN A 137 -23.77 18.73 -7.56
N THR A 138 -23.06 17.61 -7.80
CA THR A 138 -22.35 16.89 -6.73
C THR A 138 -21.14 17.67 -6.23
N PHE A 139 -20.47 18.41 -7.11
CA PHE A 139 -19.38 19.30 -6.72
C PHE A 139 -19.88 20.43 -5.82
N VAL A 140 -20.98 21.08 -6.18
CA VAL A 140 -21.61 22.15 -5.38
C VAL A 140 -22.07 21.62 -4.03
N GLN A 141 -22.66 20.43 -3.98
CA GLN A 141 -23.06 19.77 -2.73
C GLN A 141 -21.89 19.61 -1.75
N HIS A 142 -20.81 18.97 -2.19
CA HIS A 142 -19.65 18.73 -1.35
C HIS A 142 -18.90 20.01 -0.98
N MET A 143 -18.84 20.99 -1.88
CA MET A 143 -18.09 22.21 -1.63
C MET A 143 -18.82 23.20 -0.74
N TYR A 144 -20.13 23.32 -0.87
CA TYR A 144 -20.90 24.37 -0.19
C TYR A 144 -21.78 23.82 0.91
N TYR A 145 -22.71 22.91 0.58
CA TYR A 145 -23.71 22.45 1.54
C TYR A 145 -23.07 21.65 2.68
N ASP A 146 -22.22 20.66 2.37
CA ASP A 146 -21.56 19.83 3.37
C ASP A 146 -20.70 20.68 4.33
N ARG A 147 -20.01 21.70 3.82
CA ARG A 147 -19.18 22.60 4.64
C ARG A 147 -20.02 23.48 5.54
N LEU A 148 -21.13 24.01 5.05
CA LEU A 148 -22.05 24.81 5.88
C LEU A 148 -22.69 23.95 6.97
N GLU A 149 -23.08 22.72 6.66
CA GLU A 149 -23.59 21.78 7.64
C GLU A 149 -22.55 21.40 8.69
N ALA A 150 -21.31 21.16 8.28
CA ALA A 150 -20.21 20.89 9.20
C ALA A 150 -19.99 22.06 10.17
N LYS A 151 -20.00 23.30 9.68
CA LYS A 151 -19.89 24.50 10.53
C LYS A 151 -21.05 24.61 11.53
N LYS A 152 -22.29 24.42 11.07
CA LYS A 152 -23.47 24.42 11.96
C LYS A 152 -23.38 23.32 13.03
N LYS A 153 -22.90 22.13 12.67
CA LYS A 153 -22.68 21.02 13.62
C LYS A 153 -21.60 21.36 14.64
N THR A 154 -20.50 22.01 14.21
CA THR A 154 -19.46 22.45 15.14
C THR A 154 -19.95 23.55 16.08
N GLU A 155 -20.73 24.52 15.59
CA GLU A 155 -21.33 25.57 16.41
C GLU A 155 -22.26 24.99 17.48
N LYS A 156 -23.16 24.07 17.09
CA LYS A 156 -24.02 23.35 18.03
C LYS A 156 -23.22 22.60 19.09
N ARG A 157 -22.18 21.88 18.67
CA ARG A 157 -21.30 21.14 19.61
C ARG A 157 -20.61 22.08 20.60
N LEU A 158 -20.09 23.21 20.13
CA LEU A 158 -19.44 24.19 21.00
C LEU A 158 -20.44 24.82 21.97
N TYR A 159 -21.64 25.15 21.48
CA TYR A 159 -22.72 25.66 22.32
C TYR A 159 -23.10 24.68 23.43
N GLU A 160 -23.34 23.41 23.10
CA GLU A 160 -23.64 22.36 24.08
C GLU A 160 -22.49 22.14 25.08
N THR A 161 -21.24 22.29 24.65
CA THR A 161 -20.06 22.05 25.51
C THR A 161 -19.80 23.19 26.49
N TYR A 162 -19.97 24.44 26.06
CA TYR A 162 -19.48 25.61 26.82
C TYR A 162 -20.58 26.58 27.28
N LEU A 163 -21.67 26.71 26.53
CA LEU A 163 -22.73 27.68 26.80
C LEU A 163 -23.89 27.02 27.54
N ALA A 164 -24.43 25.90 27.05
CA ALA A 164 -25.55 25.20 27.68
C ALA A 164 -25.35 24.87 29.18
N PRO A 165 -24.13 24.50 29.68
CA PRO A 165 -23.91 24.27 31.10
C PRO A 165 -23.90 25.54 31.97
N THR A 166 -23.61 26.69 31.36
CA THR A 166 -23.48 27.99 32.07
C THR A 166 -24.73 28.85 31.95
N GLU A 167 -25.63 28.52 31.02
CA GLU A 167 -26.92 29.17 30.89
C GLU A 167 -27.81 28.89 32.10
N ILE A 168 -28.16 29.96 32.81
CA ILE A 168 -29.16 29.92 33.87
C ILE A 168 -30.48 29.61 33.17
N HIS A 169 -31.03 28.43 33.41
CA HIS A 169 -32.31 28.02 32.86
C HIS A 169 -33.41 28.86 33.51
N THR A 170 -33.76 30.01 32.94
CA THR A 170 -34.79 30.93 33.47
C THR A 170 -36.22 30.50 33.15
N GLY A 171 -36.43 29.22 32.84
CA GLY A 171 -37.74 28.65 32.52
C GLY A 171 -38.48 28.15 33.77
N THR A 172 -39.81 28.11 33.69
CA THR A 172 -40.64 27.33 34.62
C THR A 172 -40.26 25.86 34.51
N ILE A 173 -39.75 25.30 35.60
CA ILE A 173 -39.36 23.89 35.72
C ILE A 173 -40.58 23.02 35.39
N SER A 174 -40.43 21.97 34.58
CA SER A 174 -41.55 21.05 34.32
C SER A 174 -41.95 20.33 35.61
N ARG A 175 -43.22 19.94 35.73
CA ARG A 175 -43.73 19.25 36.92
C ARG A 175 -42.91 18.00 37.27
N GLU A 176 -42.52 17.23 36.25
CA GLU A 176 -41.67 16.03 36.41
C GLU A 176 -40.28 16.36 36.95
N GLN A 177 -39.64 17.42 36.44
CA GLN A 177 -38.34 17.89 36.93
C GLN A 177 -38.43 18.45 38.36
N ALA A 178 -39.54 19.10 38.71
CA ALA A 178 -39.81 19.57 40.06
C ALA A 178 -40.02 18.41 41.04
N ASP A 179 -40.74 17.36 40.63
CA ASP A 179 -40.96 16.14 41.43
C ASP A 179 -39.63 15.38 41.63
N GLU A 180 -38.78 15.27 40.61
CA GLU A 180 -37.43 14.68 40.73
C GLU A 180 -36.52 15.49 41.66
N ALA A 181 -36.51 16.82 41.55
CA ALA A 181 -35.74 17.68 42.43
C ALA A 181 -36.25 17.62 43.89
N SER A 182 -37.57 17.58 44.08
CA SER A 182 -38.19 17.40 45.39
C SER A 182 -37.78 16.05 45.99
N ASN A 183 -37.79 14.97 45.23
CA ASN A 183 -37.37 13.65 45.72
C ASN A 183 -35.88 13.61 46.10
N ARG A 184 -35.01 14.35 45.41
CA ARG A 184 -33.58 14.49 45.77
C ARG A 184 -33.36 15.29 47.06
N LEU A 185 -34.22 16.26 47.36
CA LEU A 185 -34.15 17.09 48.57
C LEU A 185 -34.89 16.46 49.77
N CYS A 186 -35.91 15.64 49.51
CA CYS A 186 -36.74 14.97 50.50
C CYS A 186 -36.18 13.63 51.00
N THR A 187 -34.91 13.28 50.74
CA THR A 187 -34.25 12.19 51.47
C THR A 187 -33.92 12.65 52.88
N THR A 188 -34.95 12.81 53.71
CA THR A 188 -34.81 12.89 55.16
C THR A 188 -34.24 11.56 55.62
N ARG A 189 -32.96 11.58 55.97
CA ARG A 189 -32.31 10.80 57.03
C ARG A 189 -33.34 10.06 57.90
N THR A 190 -33.69 8.83 57.51
CA THR A 190 -34.23 7.83 58.42
C THR A 190 -33.07 7.41 59.31
N GLY A 191 -33.08 7.90 60.55
CA GLY A 191 -31.94 7.81 61.46
C GLY A 191 -31.62 6.40 61.94
N SER A 192 -30.33 6.19 62.19
CA SER A 192 -29.77 5.48 63.34
C SER A 192 -28.30 5.90 63.47
#